data_AF-A0A1I8M896-F1
#
_entry.id   AF-A0A1I8M896-F1
#
_cell.length_a   1.000
_cell.length_b   1.000
_cell.length_c   1.000
_cell.angle_alpha   90.00
_cell.angle_beta   90.00
_cell.angle_gamma   90.00
#
_symmetry.space_group_name_H-M   'P 1'
#
loop_
_entity.id
_entity.type
_entity.pdbx_description
1 polymer ?
#
loop_
_entity_poly.entity_id
_entity_poly.type
_entity_poly.pdbx_seq_one_letter_code
_entity_poly.pdbx_strand_id
1 'polypeptide(L)'
;MYQPCVDDACETNRCKILQTFDDIIFAFFALEMCIKMVAMGIYGKTTYLADSWNRLDFFIVLAGLLEYVMHVENLNLTAIRTIRVLRPLRAINRIPSMRILVMLLLDTLPMLGNVLLLCFFVFFIFGIIGVQLWEGILRQRCVLELPAFIKVPMK
;
A
#
# COMPACT_ATOMS: atom_id res chain seq x y z
N MET A 1 -5.08 -15.55 -11.30
CA MET A 1 -5.31 -15.44 -9.85
C MET A 1 -3.96 -15.64 -9.18
N TYR A 2 -3.51 -14.68 -8.38
CA TYR A 2 -2.18 -14.70 -7.76
C TYR A 2 -2.10 -15.78 -6.67
N GLN A 3 -1.05 -16.60 -6.67
CA GLN A 3 -0.83 -17.65 -5.67
C GLN A 3 0.50 -17.41 -4.94
N PRO A 4 0.46 -16.96 -3.67
CA PRO A 4 1.66 -16.52 -2.95
C PRO A 4 2.70 -17.62 -2.72
N CYS A 5 2.30 -18.90 -2.64
CA CYS A 5 3.23 -20.01 -2.37
C CYS A 5 3.90 -20.62 -3.62
N VAL A 6 3.46 -20.23 -4.83
CA VAL A 6 3.93 -20.80 -6.11
C VAL A 6 4.62 -19.72 -6.97
N ASP A 7 4.25 -18.46 -6.79
CA ASP A 7 4.73 -17.33 -7.60
C ASP A 7 5.97 -16.61 -7.01
N ASP A 8 6.68 -17.22 -6.05
CA ASP A 8 7.92 -16.64 -5.47
C ASP A 8 9.07 -16.55 -6.48
N ALA A 9 9.14 -17.54 -7.38
CA ALA A 9 9.94 -17.54 -8.60
C ALA A 9 8.98 -17.76 -9.78
N CYS A 10 8.92 -16.80 -10.71
CA CYS A 10 7.99 -16.81 -11.85
C CYS A 10 8.43 -17.83 -12.93
N GLU A 11 8.42 -19.12 -12.58
CA GLU A 11 8.85 -20.20 -13.48
C GLU A 11 7.71 -20.70 -14.38
N THR A 12 6.47 -20.63 -13.90
CA THR A 12 5.28 -21.13 -14.61
C THR A 12 4.91 -20.26 -15.82
N ASN A 13 4.59 -20.89 -16.96
CA ASN A 13 4.16 -20.21 -18.20
C ASN A 13 3.00 -19.21 -17.99
N ARG A 14 2.08 -19.51 -17.07
CA ARG A 14 0.97 -18.62 -16.71
C ARG A 14 1.48 -17.31 -16.13
N CYS A 15 2.41 -17.36 -15.17
CA CYS A 15 3.00 -16.19 -14.54
C CYS A 15 3.71 -15.30 -15.58
N LYS A 16 4.48 -15.91 -16.49
CA LYS A 16 5.15 -15.20 -17.59
C LYS A 16 4.17 -14.51 -18.54
N ILE A 17 3.09 -15.18 -18.93
CA ILE A 17 2.07 -14.58 -19.81
C ILE A 17 1.41 -13.38 -19.12
N LEU A 18 0.98 -13.51 -17.86
CA LEU A 18 0.38 -12.41 -17.13
C LEU A 18 1.34 -11.21 -16.99
N GLN A 19 2.60 -11.47 -16.66
CA GLN A 19 3.61 -10.43 -16.52
C GLN A 19 3.84 -9.68 -17.85
N THR A 20 3.96 -10.40 -18.97
CA THR A 20 4.10 -9.79 -20.29
C THR A 20 2.91 -8.91 -20.66
N PHE A 21 1.68 -9.35 -20.38
CA PHE A 21 0.49 -8.52 -20.61
C PHE A 21 0.51 -7.25 -19.76
N ASP A 22 0.84 -7.37 -18.48
CA ASP A 22 0.93 -6.22 -17.57
C ASP A 22 1.99 -5.21 -18.03
N ASP A 23 3.15 -5.68 -18.52
CA ASP A 23 4.24 -4.83 -19.00
C ASP A 23 3.87 -4.11 -20.32
N ILE A 24 3.20 -4.78 -21.25
CA ILE A 24 2.69 -4.16 -22.48
C ILE A 24 1.67 -3.06 -22.15
N ILE A 25 0.73 -3.36 -21.25
CA ILE A 25 -0.29 -2.41 -20.80
C ILE A 25 0.40 -1.22 -20.12
N PHE A 26 1.39 -1.47 -19.26
CA PHE A 26 2.16 -0.43 -18.61
C PHE A 26 2.86 0.50 -19.62
N ALA A 27 3.52 -0.05 -20.64
CA ALA A 27 4.22 0.73 -21.66
C ALA A 27 3.26 1.62 -22.48
N PHE A 28 2.10 1.10 -22.86
CA PHE A 28 1.08 1.87 -23.57
C PHE A 28 0.59 3.06 -22.74
N PHE A 29 0.29 2.85 -21.46
CA PHE A 29 -0.15 3.93 -20.57
C PHE A 29 0.95 4.94 -20.26
N ALA A 30 2.20 4.50 -20.08
CA ALA A 30 3.33 5.40 -19.92
C ALA A 30 3.49 6.30 -21.15
N LEU A 31 3.31 5.76 -22.35
CA LEU A 31 3.35 6.53 -23.60
C LEU A 31 2.19 7.52 -23.72
N GLU A 32 0.94 7.09 -23.43
CA GLU A 32 -0.22 8.00 -23.40
C GLU A 32 0.01 9.16 -22.42
N MET A 33 0.59 8.87 -21.25
CA MET A 33 0.89 9.84 -20.20
C MET A 33 1.99 10.82 -20.62
N CYS A 34 3.07 10.34 -21.23
CA CYS A 34 4.13 11.18 -21.80
C CYS A 34 3.58 12.13 -22.87
N ILE A 35 2.72 11.64 -23.77
CA ILE A 35 2.08 12.48 -24.80
C ILE A 35 1.23 13.58 -24.16
N LYS A 36 0.41 13.26 -23.16
CA LYS A 36 -0.39 14.25 -22.42
C LYS A 36 0.47 15.28 -21.69
N MET A 37 1.60 14.85 -21.11
CA MET A 37 2.53 15.73 -20.41
C MET A 37 3.20 16.72 -21.36
N VAL A 38 3.61 16.26 -22.55
CA VAL A 38 4.21 17.12 -23.59
C VAL A 38 3.17 18.09 -24.16
N ALA A 39 1.94 17.63 -24.41
CA ALA A 39 0.88 18.44 -25.02
C ALA A 39 0.31 19.53 -24.09
N MET A 40 0.17 19.25 -22.78
CA MET A 40 -0.42 20.19 -21.81
C MET A 40 0.62 21.00 -21.03
N GLY A 41 1.90 20.61 -21.08
CA GLY A 41 2.99 21.24 -20.32
C GLY A 41 3.02 20.83 -18.84
N ILE A 42 4.21 20.96 -18.21
CA ILE A 42 4.48 20.54 -16.83
C ILE A 42 4.11 21.64 -15.80
N TYR A 43 4.25 22.93 -16.16
CA TYR A 43 4.02 24.07 -15.25
C TYR A 43 3.14 25.18 -15.87
N GLY A 44 1.97 25.44 -15.26
CA GLY A 44 1.00 26.46 -15.70
C GLY A 44 -0.42 26.30 -15.11
N LYS A 45 -1.32 27.28 -15.33
CA LYS A 45 -2.70 27.28 -14.75
C LYS A 45 -3.61 26.16 -15.29
N THR A 46 -3.30 25.59 -16.46
CA THR A 46 -4.04 24.48 -17.11
C THR A 46 -3.12 23.29 -17.35
N THR A 47 -2.22 22.99 -16.42
CA THR A 47 -1.24 21.89 -16.60
C THR A 47 -1.66 20.56 -16.02
N TYR A 48 -1.04 19.51 -16.54
CA TYR A 48 -1.28 18.12 -16.19
C TYR A 48 -1.26 17.83 -14.67
N LEU A 49 -0.41 18.52 -13.89
CA LEU A 49 -0.25 18.31 -12.45
C LEU A 49 -1.32 18.99 -11.56
N ALA A 50 -2.22 19.79 -12.14
CA ALA A 50 -3.30 20.44 -11.40
C ALA A 50 -4.43 19.45 -11.02
N ASP A 51 -4.67 18.41 -11.82
CA ASP A 51 -5.63 17.35 -11.48
C ASP A 51 -4.95 16.32 -10.55
N SER A 52 -5.52 16.12 -9.36
CA SER A 52 -5.05 15.13 -8.38
C SER A 52 -4.98 13.71 -8.95
N TRP A 53 -5.87 13.37 -9.89
CA TRP A 53 -5.91 12.06 -10.52
C TRP A 53 -4.76 11.82 -11.49
N ASN A 54 -4.36 12.84 -12.24
CA ASN A 54 -3.20 12.80 -13.12
C ASN A 54 -1.90 12.71 -12.32
N ARG A 55 -1.85 13.35 -11.15
CA ARG A 55 -0.72 13.23 -10.21
C ARG A 55 -0.58 11.81 -9.65
N LEU A 56 -1.70 11.16 -9.35
CA LEU A 56 -1.72 9.76 -8.92
C LEU A 56 -1.24 8.84 -10.04
N ASP A 57 -1.71 9.04 -11.28
CA ASP A 57 -1.26 8.24 -12.43
C ASP A 57 0.25 8.36 -12.68
N PHE A 58 0.79 9.60 -12.63
CA PHE A 58 2.23 9.85 -12.70
C PHE A 58 3.02 9.08 -11.64
N PHE A 59 2.58 9.12 -10.38
CA PHE A 59 3.24 8.40 -9.30
C PHE A 59 3.30 6.90 -9.55
N ILE A 60 2.22 6.31 -10.08
CA ILE A 60 2.20 4.88 -10.41
C ILE A 60 3.15 4.56 -11.58
N VAL A 61 3.22 5.42 -12.62
CA VAL A 61 4.17 5.24 -13.74
C VAL A 61 5.61 5.29 -13.21
N LEU A 62 5.93 6.28 -12.39
CA LEU A 62 7.26 6.44 -11.80
C LEU A 62 7.64 5.27 -10.91
N ALA A 63 6.72 4.80 -10.06
CA ALA A 63 6.96 3.66 -9.18
C ALA A 63 7.18 2.36 -9.97
N GLY A 64 6.44 2.15 -11.06
CA GLY A 64 6.65 1.00 -11.97
C GLY A 64 7.96 1.08 -12.75
N LEU A 65 8.39 2.29 -13.15
CA LEU A 65 9.69 2.50 -13.79
C LEU A 65 10.83 2.20 -12.82
N LEU A 66 10.70 2.63 -11.55
CA LEU A 66 11.68 2.35 -10.50
C LEU A 66 11.82 0.85 -10.24
N GLU A 67 10.69 0.12 -10.21
CA GLU A 67 10.69 -1.35 -10.14
C GLU A 67 11.48 -1.97 -11.30
N TYR A 68 11.25 -1.50 -12.53
CA TYR A 68 11.93 -2.02 -13.72
C TYR A 68 13.44 -1.80 -13.67
N VAL A 69 13.89 -0.59 -13.31
CA VAL A 69 15.32 -0.26 -13.22
C VAL A 69 16.03 -1.09 -12.14
N MET A 70 15.42 -1.23 -10.96
CA MET A 70 15.98 -2.03 -9.86
C MET A 70 16.06 -3.52 -10.19
N HIS A 71 15.12 -4.03 -11.00
CA HIS A 71 15.16 -5.41 -11.47
C HIS A 71 16.36 -5.67 -12.40
N VAL A 72 16.73 -4.69 -13.24
CA VAL A 72 17.92 -4.78 -14.12
C VAL A 72 19.21 -4.80 -13.29
N GLU A 73 19.28 -4.04 -12.19
CA GLU A 73 20.44 -4.00 -11.30
C GLU A 73 20.51 -5.18 -10.30
N ASN A 74 19.58 -6.14 -10.34
CA ASN A 74 19.49 -7.30 -9.43
C ASN A 74 19.38 -6.93 -7.93
N LEU A 75 18.94 -5.71 -7.61
CA LEU A 75 18.70 -5.26 -6.24
C LEU A 75 17.28 -5.66 -5.81
N ASN A 76 17.14 -6.90 -5.33
CA ASN A 76 15.84 -7.45 -4.95
C ASN A 76 15.38 -6.96 -3.57
N LEU A 77 14.71 -5.81 -3.52
CA LEU A 77 14.00 -5.34 -2.34
C LEU A 77 12.57 -5.87 -2.34
N THR A 78 12.23 -6.75 -1.40
CA THR A 78 10.88 -7.34 -1.25
C THR A 78 9.79 -6.28 -1.13
N ALA A 79 10.11 -5.10 -0.58
CA ALA A 79 9.19 -3.96 -0.48
C ALA A 79 8.67 -3.47 -1.85
N ILE A 80 9.49 -3.51 -2.91
CA ILE A 80 9.10 -3.04 -4.25
C ILE A 80 8.00 -3.90 -4.87
N ARG A 81 7.86 -5.17 -4.48
CA ARG A 81 6.75 -6.03 -4.93
C ARG A 81 5.38 -5.46 -4.54
N THR A 82 5.30 -4.70 -3.44
CA THR A 82 4.05 -4.06 -2.99
C THR A 82 3.55 -2.95 -3.92
N ILE A 83 4.45 -2.33 -4.71
CA ILE A 83 4.10 -1.29 -5.68
C ILE A 83 3.12 -1.81 -6.73
N ARG A 84 3.17 -3.12 -7.06
CA ARG A 84 2.24 -3.75 -7.99
C ARG A 84 0.77 -3.67 -7.54
N VAL A 85 0.52 -3.54 -6.24
CA VAL A 85 -0.84 -3.35 -5.68
C VAL A 85 -1.44 -1.99 -6.08
N LEU A 86 -0.62 -1.02 -6.50
CA LEU A 86 -1.08 0.25 -7.04
C LEU A 86 -1.55 0.13 -8.50
N ARG A 87 -1.18 -0.92 -9.26
CA ARG A 87 -1.57 -1.06 -10.67
C ARG A 87 -3.11 -1.13 -10.86
N PRO A 88 -3.87 -1.91 -10.07
CA PRO A 88 -5.34 -1.89 -10.09
C PRO A 88 -5.95 -0.51 -9.82
N LEU A 89 -5.27 0.35 -9.04
CA LEU A 89 -5.75 1.69 -8.72
C LEU A 89 -5.90 2.57 -9.98
N ARG A 90 -5.11 2.30 -11.03
CA ARG A 90 -5.27 2.95 -12.35
C ARG A 90 -6.60 2.65 -13.02
N ALA A 91 -7.19 1.48 -12.77
CA ALA A 91 -8.50 1.13 -13.34
C ALA A 91 -9.59 2.09 -12.84
N ILE A 92 -9.46 2.62 -11.63
CA ILE A 92 -10.38 3.63 -11.06
C ILE A 92 -10.31 4.93 -11.87
N ASN A 93 -9.12 5.37 -12.29
CA ASN A 93 -8.95 6.58 -13.10
C ASN A 93 -9.58 6.46 -14.49
N ARG A 94 -9.61 5.23 -15.04
CA ARG A 94 -10.18 4.95 -16.37
C ARG A 94 -11.70 4.92 -16.36
N ILE A 95 -12.31 4.52 -15.24
CA ILE A 95 -13.77 4.37 -15.12
C ILE A 95 -14.34 5.62 -14.42
N PRO A 96 -14.97 6.55 -15.16
CA PRO A 96 -15.44 7.81 -14.58
C PRO A 96 -16.46 7.59 -13.45
N SER A 97 -17.27 6.54 -13.52
CA SER A 97 -18.22 6.19 -12.47
C SER A 97 -17.55 5.85 -11.13
N MET A 98 -16.40 5.17 -11.14
CA MET A 98 -15.66 4.82 -9.93
C MET A 98 -14.94 6.04 -9.34
N ARG A 99 -14.42 6.91 -10.21
CA ARG A 99 -13.81 8.20 -9.82
C ARG A 99 -14.79 9.07 -9.03
N ILE A 100 -16.03 9.17 -9.48
CA ILE A 100 -17.08 9.97 -8.81
C ILE A 100 -17.33 9.43 -7.41
N LEU A 101 -17.46 8.11 -7.25
CA LEU A 101 -17.69 7.49 -5.94
C LEU A 101 -16.55 7.80 -4.95
N VAL A 102 -15.30 7.67 -5.38
CA VAL A 102 -14.14 7.97 -4.53
C VAL A 102 -14.09 9.45 -4.16
N MET A 103 -14.40 10.34 -5.10
CA MET A 103 -14.47 11.78 -4.81
C MET A 103 -15.53 12.12 -3.77
N LEU A 104 -16.74 11.57 -3.91
CA LEU A 104 -17.80 11.76 -2.92
C LEU A 104 -17.40 11.22 -1.54
N LEU A 105 -16.69 10.09 -1.49
CA LEU A 105 -16.17 9.56 -0.24
C LEU A 105 -15.18 10.53 0.40
N LEU A 106 -14.19 11.00 -0.38
CA LEU A 106 -13.18 11.96 0.09
C LEU A 106 -13.81 13.29 0.54
N ASP A 107 -14.88 13.75 -0.11
CA ASP A 107 -15.61 14.97 0.25
C ASP A 107 -16.34 14.86 1.60
N THR A 108 -16.72 13.64 2.01
CA THR A 108 -17.35 13.41 3.33
C THR A 108 -16.36 13.22 4.47
N LEU A 109 -15.11 12.83 4.18
CA LEU A 109 -14.05 12.69 5.19
C LEU A 109 -13.80 13.95 6.06
N PRO A 110 -13.77 15.19 5.53
CA PRO A 110 -13.55 16.36 6.38
C PRO A 110 -14.64 16.56 7.43
N MET A 111 -15.90 16.19 7.14
CA MET A 111 -16.99 16.22 8.13
C MET A 111 -16.79 15.17 9.23
N LEU A 112 -16.28 13.99 8.88
CA LEU A 112 -15.94 12.93 9.84
C LEU A 112 -14.71 13.25 10.69
N GLY A 113 -13.85 14.19 10.24
CA GLY A 113 -12.63 14.59 10.94
C GLY A 113 -12.88 15.03 12.39
N ASN A 114 -13.97 15.76 12.65
CA ASN A 114 -14.34 16.20 14.00
C ASN A 114 -14.67 15.01 14.92
N VAL A 115 -15.38 14.01 14.40
CA VAL A 115 -15.73 12.79 15.17
C VAL A 115 -14.50 11.93 15.42
N LEU A 116 -13.61 11.80 14.42
CA LEU A 116 -12.34 11.09 14.57
C LEU A 116 -11.43 11.74 15.62
N LEU A 117 -11.39 13.07 15.69
CA LEU A 117 -10.61 13.79 16.69
C LEU A 117 -11.14 13.52 18.11
N LEU A 118 -12.47 13.56 18.31
CA LEU A 118 -13.07 13.18 19.60
C LEU A 118 -12.76 11.71 19.94
N CYS A 119 -12.92 10.81 18.97
CA CYS A 119 -12.62 9.38 19.11
C CYS A 119 -11.15 9.14 19.51
N PHE A 120 -10.22 9.88 18.91
CA PHE A 120 -8.80 9.83 19.26
C PHE A 120 -8.54 10.21 20.72
N PHE A 121 -9.16 11.28 21.24
CA PHE A 121 -9.03 11.66 22.65
C PHE A 121 -9.61 10.60 23.60
N VAL A 122 -10.76 10.02 23.24
CA VAL A 122 -11.37 8.93 24.01
C VAL A 122 -10.43 7.74 24.09
N PHE A 123 -9.91 7.26 22.94
CA PHE A 123 -8.93 6.17 22.91
C PHE A 123 -7.64 6.49 23.65
N PHE A 124 -7.19 7.75 23.63
CA PHE A 124 -5.99 8.17 24.36
C PHE A 124 -6.18 8.10 25.87
N ILE A 125 -7.28 8.66 26.40
CA ILE A 125 -7.57 8.66 27.84
C ILE A 125 -7.77 7.23 28.35
N PHE A 126 -8.65 6.46 27.71
CA PHE A 126 -8.89 5.06 28.10
C PHE A 126 -7.67 4.17 27.84
N GLY A 127 -6.85 4.49 26.84
CA GLY A 127 -5.58 3.81 26.57
C GLY A 127 -4.58 3.99 27.72
N ILE A 128 -4.39 5.21 28.20
CA ILE A 128 -3.51 5.47 29.35
C ILE A 128 -4.04 4.78 30.60
N ILE A 129 -5.34 4.93 30.90
CA ILE A 129 -5.96 4.27 32.05
C ILE A 129 -5.80 2.74 31.95
N GLY A 130 -6.02 2.18 30.77
CA GLY A 130 -5.95 0.74 30.56
C GLY A 130 -4.53 0.19 30.70
N VAL A 131 -3.53 0.90 30.17
CA VAL A 131 -2.13 0.53 30.37
C VAL A 131 -1.77 0.64 31.85
N GLN A 132 -2.11 1.73 32.53
CA GLN A 132 -1.75 1.94 33.93
C GLN A 132 -2.42 0.92 34.88
N LEU A 133 -3.64 0.49 34.59
CA LEU A 133 -4.41 -0.42 35.43
C LEU A 133 -4.06 -1.90 35.19
N TRP A 134 -3.85 -2.28 33.93
CA TRP A 134 -3.65 -3.68 33.53
C TRP A 134 -2.23 -4.01 33.07
N GLU A 135 -1.25 -3.16 33.37
CA GLU A 135 0.16 -3.46 33.12
C GLU A 135 0.56 -4.76 33.83
N GLY A 136 0.98 -5.77 33.06
CA GLY A 136 1.51 -7.03 33.59
C GLY A 136 0.51 -8.01 34.21
N ILE A 137 -0.72 -7.59 34.56
CA ILE A 137 -1.75 -8.46 35.16
C ILE A 137 -2.09 -9.64 34.23
N LEU A 138 -2.18 -9.40 32.93
CA LEU A 138 -2.53 -10.44 31.94
C LEU A 138 -1.41 -11.46 31.68
N ARG A 139 -0.21 -11.26 32.24
CA ARG A 139 0.92 -12.22 32.14
C ARG A 139 1.04 -13.14 33.34
N GLN A 140 0.16 -13.02 34.35
CA GLN A 140 0.17 -13.91 35.50
C GLN A 140 -0.06 -15.36 35.04
N ARG A 141 0.91 -16.22 35.35
CA ARG A 141 0.81 -17.67 35.17
C ARG A 141 1.14 -18.35 36.49
N CYS A 142 0.42 -19.43 36.80
CA CYS A 142 0.77 -20.27 37.92
C CYS A 142 2.10 -20.98 37.61
N VAL A 143 3.09 -20.77 38.47
CA VAL A 143 4.36 -21.52 38.43
C VAL A 143 4.32 -22.55 39.55
N LEU A 144 4.76 -23.77 39.25
CA LEU A 144 4.98 -24.78 40.27
C LEU A 144 6.28 -24.43 41.01
N GLU A 145 6.25 -24.45 42.34
CA GLU A 145 7.45 -24.29 43.14
C GLU A 145 8.24 -25.61 43.09
N LEU A 146 9.27 -25.66 42.24
CA LEU A 146 10.12 -26.85 42.14
C LEU A 146 11.08 -26.88 43.33
N PRO A 147 11.24 -28.04 43.99
CA PRO A 147 12.26 -28.20 45.01
C PRO A 147 13.67 -28.04 44.41
N ALA A 148 14.60 -27.51 45.20
CA ALA A 148 15.92 -27.01 44.76
C ALA A 148 16.83 -28.01 44.00
N PHE A 149 16.48 -29.30 43.99
CA PHE A 149 17.21 -30.35 43.29
C PHE A 149 16.80 -30.53 41.81
N ILE A 150 15.69 -29.93 41.35
CA ILE A 150 15.23 -30.03 39.95
C ILE A 150 15.64 -28.76 39.20
N LYS A 151 16.75 -28.83 38.44
CA LYS A 151 17.10 -27.77 37.47
C LYS A 151 16.28 -27.96 36.19
N VAL A 152 15.38 -27.03 35.91
CA VAL A 152 14.67 -26.96 34.63
C VAL A 152 15.63 -26.43 33.56
N PRO A 153 15.78 -27.07 32.39
CA PRO A 153 16.55 -26.50 31.29
C PRO A 153 15.83 -25.26 30.76
N MET A 154 16.40 -24.07 30.97
CA MET A 154 15.96 -22.86 30.28
C MET A 154 16.26 -23.02 28.79
N LYS A 155 15.23 -22.90 27.95
CA LYS A 155 15.33 -22.90 26.49
C LYS A 155 15.05 -21.50 25.97
#